data_AF-A0A3L7J0N8-F1
#
_entry.id   AF-A0A3L7J0N8-F1
#
_cell.length_a   1.000
_cell.length_b   1.000
_cell.length_c   1.000
_cell.angle_alpha   90.00
_cell.angle_beta   90.00
_cell.angle_gamma   90.00
#
_symmetry.space_group_name_H-M   'P 1'
#
loop_
_entity.id
_entity.type
_entity.pdbx_description
1 polymer ?
#
loop_
_entity_poly.entity_id
_entity_poly.type
_entity_poly.pdbx_seq_one_letter_code
_entity_poly.pdbx_strand_id
1 'polypeptide(L)'
;MLRSEAPVDSERSLKSDPRAEKTRRAIFSAVESLTSAKTTPITVSDIVRTAAISRSSFYAHFSGLDDLAREYLHVQLAEVRASVALLVSTDAADRRDAAHDSYRGLLTHMVKHYPVYETVLDLSLSRGAYDEVVHGYASLWLDSIDTLGGLPIGPRPELTATFVAGGALTLIGSTLKGRVSVSDEDLVDELTRLLPATLLETQFC
;
A
#
# COMPACT_ATOMS: atom_id res chain seq x y z
N MET A 1 -0.87 3.71 61.50
CA MET A 1 -1.66 3.88 60.26
C MET A 1 -0.84 4.71 59.30
N LEU A 2 -0.30 4.10 58.23
CA LEU A 2 0.04 4.73 56.95
C LEU A 2 0.60 3.61 56.06
N ARG A 3 -0.24 3.13 55.14
CA ARG A 3 0.13 2.14 54.12
C ARG A 3 1.00 2.85 53.09
N SER A 4 2.20 2.32 52.84
CA SER A 4 3.02 2.68 51.69
C SER A 4 2.49 1.92 50.48
N GLU A 5 1.66 2.56 49.66
CA GLU A 5 1.30 2.06 48.34
C GLU A 5 2.50 2.23 47.40
N ALA A 6 2.94 1.13 46.80
CA ALA A 6 3.89 1.12 45.71
C ALA A 6 3.29 1.84 44.48
N PRO A 7 4.09 2.52 43.65
CA PRO A 7 3.57 3.12 42.44
C PRO A 7 3.15 2.01 41.46
N VAL A 8 1.87 2.04 41.11
CA VAL A 8 1.22 1.14 40.16
C VAL A 8 1.64 1.49 38.74
N ASP A 9 2.38 0.57 38.13
CA ASP A 9 2.35 0.12 36.71
C ASP A 9 1.72 1.06 35.66
N SER A 10 2.22 2.29 35.50
CA SER A 10 1.74 3.23 34.47
C SER A 10 2.64 3.33 33.23
N GLU A 11 3.58 2.40 33.04
CA GLU A 11 4.46 2.35 31.85
C GLU A 11 3.97 1.38 30.77
N ARG A 12 2.74 0.87 30.87
CA ARG A 12 2.15 -0.02 29.84
C ARG A 12 1.47 0.74 28.69
N SER A 13 2.03 1.87 28.29
CA SER A 13 1.55 2.71 27.19
C SER A 13 2.56 2.71 26.04
N LEU A 14 2.11 2.26 24.86
CA LEU A 14 2.74 2.36 23.52
C LEU A 14 3.78 1.31 23.08
N LYS A 15 3.75 0.09 23.62
CA LYS A 15 4.31 -1.07 22.89
C LYS A 15 3.15 -1.94 22.40
N SER A 16 2.97 -2.00 21.07
CA SER A 16 2.04 -2.91 20.40
C SER A 16 2.02 -4.28 21.10
N ASP A 17 0.84 -4.77 21.49
CA ASP A 17 0.70 -6.09 22.12
C ASP A 17 1.20 -7.15 21.12
N PRO A 18 2.29 -7.89 21.44
CA PRO A 18 2.84 -8.90 20.54
C PRO A 18 1.81 -9.98 20.14
N ARG A 19 0.80 -10.22 20.98
CA ARG A 19 -0.28 -11.15 20.68
C ARG A 19 -1.24 -10.59 19.65
N ALA A 20 -1.59 -9.31 19.75
CA ALA A 20 -2.43 -8.63 18.77
C ALA A 20 -1.75 -8.61 17.40
N GLU A 21 -0.46 -8.30 17.34
CA GLU A 21 0.31 -8.29 16.09
C GLU A 21 0.43 -9.69 15.49
N LYS A 22 0.68 -10.71 16.31
CA LYS A 22 0.71 -12.11 15.86
C LYS A 22 -0.63 -12.52 15.23
N THR A 23 -1.75 -12.14 15.84
CA THR A 23 -3.09 -12.43 15.30
C THR A 23 -3.33 -11.71 13.98
N ARG A 24 -3.00 -10.41 13.88
CA ARG A 24 -3.12 -9.64 12.63
C ARG A 24 -2.32 -10.28 11.50
N ARG A 25 -1.07 -10.66 11.75
CA ARG A 25 -0.24 -11.37 10.76
C ARG A 25 -0.83 -12.72 10.34
N ALA A 26 -1.38 -13.49 11.28
CA ALA A 26 -2.02 -14.76 10.96
C ALA A 26 -3.25 -14.57 10.06
N ILE A 27 -4.02 -13.50 10.30
CA ILE A 27 -5.18 -13.13 9.46
C ILE A 27 -4.71 -12.73 8.06
N PHE A 28 -3.70 -11.88 7.91
CA PHE A 28 -3.18 -11.50 6.59
C PHE A 28 -2.63 -12.69 5.81
N SER A 29 -1.84 -13.56 6.45
CA SER A 29 -1.32 -14.77 5.82
C SER A 29 -2.43 -15.74 5.36
N ALA A 30 -3.54 -15.80 6.11
CA ALA A 30 -4.71 -16.57 5.71
C ALA A 30 -5.39 -15.97 4.47
N VAL A 31 -5.49 -14.65 4.36
CA VAL A 31 -6.00 -13.97 3.17
C VAL A 31 -5.13 -14.26 1.95
N GLU A 32 -3.81 -14.13 2.07
CA GLU A 32 -2.86 -14.45 0.99
C GLU A 32 -2.98 -15.92 0.53
N SER A 33 -3.15 -16.84 1.47
CA SER A 33 -3.30 -18.27 1.18
C SER A 33 -4.61 -18.57 0.43
N LEU A 34 -5.73 -18.00 0.89
CA LEU A 34 -7.06 -18.21 0.30
C LEU A 34 -7.16 -17.62 -1.11
N THR A 35 -6.55 -16.45 -1.32
CA THR A 35 -6.51 -15.76 -2.61
C THR A 35 -5.61 -16.50 -3.61
N SER A 36 -4.46 -17.01 -3.17
CA SER A 36 -3.58 -17.86 -4.00
C SER A 36 -4.25 -19.16 -4.43
N ALA A 37 -5.12 -19.72 -3.57
CA ALA A 37 -5.93 -20.90 -3.88
C ALA A 37 -7.14 -20.60 -4.78
N LYS A 38 -7.31 -19.35 -5.26
CA LYS A 38 -8.46 -18.88 -6.04
C LYS A 38 -9.80 -19.16 -5.36
N THR A 39 -9.84 -19.13 -4.03
CA THR A 39 -11.06 -19.32 -3.25
C THR A 39 -11.80 -17.99 -3.19
N THR A 40 -12.70 -17.75 -4.15
CA THR A 40 -13.56 -16.55 -4.17
C THR A 40 -15.05 -16.92 -4.20
N PRO A 41 -15.91 -16.16 -3.49
CA PRO A 41 -15.60 -15.06 -2.57
C PRO A 41 -15.02 -15.55 -1.22
N ILE A 42 -14.11 -14.77 -0.63
CA ILE A 42 -13.55 -15.06 0.70
C ILE A 42 -14.53 -14.63 1.78
N THR A 43 -14.80 -15.49 2.76
CA THR A 43 -15.63 -15.16 3.93
C THR A 43 -14.80 -15.04 5.21
N VAL A 44 -15.33 -14.33 6.21
CA VAL A 44 -14.76 -14.32 7.57
C VAL A 44 -14.59 -15.75 8.10
N SER A 45 -15.52 -16.65 7.79
CA SER A 45 -15.46 -18.06 8.21
C SER A 45 -14.28 -18.81 7.60
N ASP A 46 -13.91 -18.49 6.36
CA ASP A 46 -12.75 -19.09 5.70
C ASP A 46 -11.46 -18.55 6.31
N ILE A 47 -11.40 -17.25 6.56
CA ILE A 47 -10.24 -16.59 7.18
C ILE A 47 -9.99 -17.15 8.58
N VAL A 48 -10.99 -17.20 9.45
CA VAL A 48 -10.80 -17.69 10.83
C VAL A 48 -10.39 -19.16 10.87
N ARG A 49 -10.89 -19.96 9.92
CA ARG A 49 -10.52 -21.37 9.77
C ARG A 49 -9.07 -21.50 9.33
N THR A 50 -8.65 -20.77 8.31
CA THR A 50 -7.28 -20.80 7.77
C THR A 50 -6.27 -20.21 8.77
N ALA A 51 -6.62 -19.12 9.46
CA ALA A 51 -5.78 -18.48 10.48
C ALA A 51 -5.76 -19.22 11.82
N ALA A 52 -6.61 -20.25 12.00
CA ALA A 52 -6.78 -21.00 13.25
C ALA A 52 -7.11 -20.11 14.46
N ILE A 53 -8.04 -19.17 14.30
CA ILE A 53 -8.52 -18.26 15.36
C ILE A 53 -10.03 -18.35 15.55
N SER A 54 -10.55 -17.77 16.64
CA SER A 54 -12.00 -17.62 16.82
C SER A 54 -12.56 -16.42 16.02
N ARG A 55 -13.86 -16.44 15.73
CA ARG A 55 -14.56 -15.27 15.17
C ARG A 55 -14.51 -14.06 16.10
N SER A 56 -14.58 -14.27 17.42
CA SER A 56 -14.44 -13.19 18.39
C SER A 56 -13.05 -12.54 18.32
N SER A 57 -12.00 -13.33 18.10
CA SER A 57 -10.64 -12.80 17.92
C SER A 57 -10.50 -12.02 16.62
N PHE A 58 -11.15 -12.46 15.54
CA PHE A 58 -11.21 -11.67 14.30
C PHE A 58 -11.88 -10.31 14.53
N TYR A 59 -13.07 -10.30 15.13
CA TYR A 59 -13.83 -9.07 15.36
C TYR A 59 -13.22 -8.13 16.41
N ALA A 60 -12.27 -8.62 17.22
CA ALA A 60 -11.46 -7.78 18.09
C ALA A 60 -10.42 -6.95 17.32
N HIS A 61 -10.07 -7.35 16.10
CA HIS A 61 -9.09 -6.66 15.26
C HIS A 61 -9.69 -5.96 14.05
N PHE A 62 -10.79 -6.49 13.51
CA PHE A 62 -11.41 -5.98 12.28
C PHE A 62 -12.92 -6.01 12.40
N SER A 63 -13.57 -4.89 12.07
CA SER A 63 -15.04 -4.77 12.07
C SER A 63 -15.72 -5.58 10.95
N GLY A 64 -14.98 -5.97 9.92
CA GLY A 64 -15.47 -6.76 8.80
C GLY A 64 -14.40 -6.97 7.73
N LEU A 65 -14.82 -7.51 6.57
CA LEU A 65 -13.92 -7.72 5.43
C LEU A 65 -13.44 -6.40 4.80
N ASP A 66 -14.27 -5.35 4.80
CA ASP A 66 -13.89 -4.04 4.26
C ASP A 66 -12.78 -3.38 5.07
N ASP A 67 -12.88 -3.44 6.40
CA ASP A 67 -11.89 -2.95 7.34
C ASP A 67 -10.58 -3.75 7.25
N LEU A 68 -10.70 -5.08 7.17
CA LEU A 68 -9.56 -5.95 6.90
C LEU A 68 -8.86 -5.60 5.58
N ALA A 69 -9.63 -5.41 4.51
CA ALA A 69 -9.10 -5.07 3.19
C ALA A 69 -8.37 -3.73 3.23
N ARG A 70 -8.94 -2.71 3.87
CA ARG A 70 -8.30 -1.40 4.06
C ARG A 70 -6.97 -1.50 4.79
N GLU A 71 -6.95 -2.19 5.93
CA GLU A 71 -5.74 -2.37 6.74
C GLU A 71 -4.68 -3.19 6.00
N TYR A 72 -5.11 -4.21 5.25
CA TYR A 72 -4.23 -4.99 4.38
C TYR A 72 -3.60 -4.08 3.31
N LEU A 73 -4.41 -3.28 2.61
CA LEU A 73 -3.94 -2.32 1.60
C LEU A 73 -2.94 -1.32 2.16
N HIS A 74 -3.16 -0.82 3.37
CA HIS A 74 -2.24 0.11 4.04
C HIS A 74 -0.87 -0.54 4.31
N VAL A 75 -0.86 -1.79 4.80
CA VAL A 75 0.38 -2.54 5.02
C VAL A 75 1.10 -2.82 3.70
N GLN A 76 0.36 -3.18 2.65
CA GLN A 76 0.92 -3.41 1.32
C GLN A 76 1.56 -2.15 0.72
N LEU A 77 0.95 -0.97 0.89
CA LEU A 77 1.54 0.29 0.45
C LEU A 77 2.88 0.60 1.15
N ALA A 78 3.04 0.19 2.41
CA ALA A 78 4.30 0.37 3.11
C ALA A 78 5.46 -0.42 2.47
N GLU A 79 5.19 -1.55 1.80
CA GLU A 79 6.21 -2.31 1.08
C GLU A 79 6.75 -1.55 -0.16
N VAL A 80 5.92 -0.70 -0.77
CA VAL A 80 6.30 0.10 -1.96
C VAL A 80 7.02 1.39 -1.56
N ARG A 81 6.96 1.80 -0.28
CA ARG A 81 7.62 3.02 0.25
C ARG A 81 9.12 3.05 -0.07
N ALA A 82 9.81 1.92 0.04
CA ALA A 82 11.24 1.84 -0.22
C ALA A 82 11.61 2.22 -1.66
N SER A 83 10.78 1.81 -2.65
CA SER A 83 10.99 2.14 -4.06
C SER A 83 10.78 3.63 -4.35
N VAL A 84 9.77 4.24 -3.70
CA VAL A 84 9.51 5.69 -3.81
C VAL A 84 10.64 6.50 -3.18
N ALA A 85 11.11 6.09 -2.00
CA ALA A 85 12.22 6.75 -1.31
C ALA A 85 13.52 6.67 -2.13
N LEU A 86 13.80 5.52 -2.75
CA LEU A 86 14.96 5.35 -3.62
C LEU A 86 14.93 6.37 -4.76
N LEU A 87 13.82 6.43 -5.50
CA LEU A 87 13.62 7.39 -6.59
C LEU A 87 13.88 8.85 -6.17
N VAL A 88 13.35 9.25 -5.01
CA VAL A 88 13.52 10.62 -4.50
C VAL A 88 14.98 10.92 -4.13
N SER A 89 15.73 9.92 -3.65
CA SER A 89 17.15 10.05 -3.31
C SER A 89 18.11 9.94 -4.51
N THR A 90 17.62 9.51 -5.68
CA THR A 90 18.45 9.27 -6.86
C THR A 90 18.82 10.57 -7.58
N ASP A 91 20.08 10.64 -8.02
CA ASP A 91 20.60 11.73 -8.85
C ASP A 91 19.79 11.92 -10.13
N ALA A 92 19.70 13.15 -10.60
CA ALA A 92 18.87 13.48 -11.76
C ALA A 92 19.22 12.68 -13.03
N ALA A 93 20.50 12.31 -13.20
CA ALA A 93 20.96 11.51 -14.33
C ALA A 93 20.35 10.11 -14.37
N ASP A 94 20.07 9.51 -13.21
CA ASP A 94 19.60 8.13 -13.07
C ASP A 94 18.12 8.06 -12.70
N ARG A 95 17.46 9.21 -12.56
CA ARG A 95 16.11 9.29 -12.00
C ARG A 95 15.04 8.67 -12.90
N ARG A 96 15.27 8.70 -14.22
CA ARG A 96 14.40 7.99 -15.17
C ARG A 96 14.44 6.49 -14.96
N ASP A 97 15.63 5.93 -14.79
CA ASP A 97 15.84 4.50 -14.55
C ASP A 97 15.29 4.11 -13.17
N ALA A 98 15.52 4.94 -12.15
CA ALA A 98 14.93 4.74 -10.82
C ALA A 98 13.39 4.82 -10.84
N ALA A 99 12.80 5.67 -11.68
CA ALA A 99 11.35 5.78 -11.84
C ALA A 99 10.78 4.54 -12.51
N HIS A 100 11.44 4.09 -13.57
CA HIS A 100 11.12 2.84 -14.26
C HIS A 100 11.19 1.64 -13.28
N ASP A 101 12.24 1.55 -12.48
CA ASP A 101 12.40 0.51 -11.46
C ASP A 101 11.36 0.59 -10.34
N SER A 102 11.01 1.81 -9.90
CA SER A 102 9.95 2.01 -8.91
C SER A 102 8.59 1.55 -9.44
N TYR A 103 8.24 1.88 -10.68
CA TYR A 103 7.00 1.41 -11.31
C TYR A 103 7.00 -0.09 -11.58
N ARG A 104 8.12 -0.66 -12.01
CA ARG A 104 8.29 -2.12 -12.14
C ARG A 104 8.08 -2.82 -10.78
N GLY A 105 8.59 -2.23 -9.70
CA GLY A 105 8.35 -2.68 -8.33
C GLY A 105 6.88 -2.62 -7.95
N LEU A 106 6.20 -1.50 -8.23
CA LEU A 106 4.77 -1.34 -7.99
C LEU A 106 3.94 -2.35 -8.78
N LEU A 107 4.22 -2.52 -10.08
CA LEU A 107 3.53 -3.49 -10.93
C LEU A 107 3.73 -4.92 -10.42
N THR A 108 4.98 -5.31 -10.12
CA THR A 108 5.31 -6.63 -9.56
C THR A 108 4.54 -6.88 -8.26
N HIS A 109 4.49 -5.88 -7.39
CA HIS A 109 3.73 -5.94 -6.14
C HIS A 109 2.22 -6.11 -6.41
N MET A 110 1.67 -5.31 -7.33
CA MET A 110 0.26 -5.39 -7.69
C MET A 110 -0.11 -6.72 -8.34
N VAL A 111 0.73 -7.29 -9.21
CA VAL A 111 0.55 -8.63 -9.82
C VAL A 111 0.56 -9.71 -8.74
N LYS A 112 1.56 -9.69 -7.85
CA LYS A 112 1.71 -10.68 -6.79
C LYS A 112 0.49 -10.73 -5.88
N HIS A 113 -0.05 -9.57 -5.55
CA HIS A 113 -1.22 -9.46 -4.67
C HIS A 113 -2.53 -9.29 -5.46
N TYR A 114 -2.50 -9.44 -6.80
CA TYR A 114 -3.65 -9.24 -7.67
C TYR A 114 -4.85 -10.10 -7.30
N PRO A 115 -4.73 -11.37 -6.87
CA PRO A 115 -5.90 -12.14 -6.42
C PRO A 115 -6.59 -11.57 -5.18
N VAL A 116 -5.82 -10.92 -4.29
CA VAL A 116 -6.37 -10.15 -3.14
C VAL A 116 -7.04 -8.90 -3.66
N TYR A 117 -6.35 -8.16 -4.53
CA TYR A 117 -6.92 -6.97 -5.18
C TYR A 117 -8.17 -7.34 -5.97
N GLU A 118 -8.25 -8.44 -6.71
CA GLU A 118 -9.41 -8.88 -7.48
C GLU A 118 -10.57 -9.19 -6.53
N THR A 119 -10.36 -9.96 -5.47
CA THR A 119 -11.41 -10.25 -4.48
C THR A 119 -11.91 -8.96 -3.79
N VAL A 120 -11.01 -8.01 -3.53
CA VAL A 120 -11.28 -6.74 -2.86
C VAL A 120 -11.79 -5.63 -3.82
N LEU A 121 -11.45 -5.69 -5.11
CA LEU A 121 -11.80 -4.74 -6.19
C LEU A 121 -12.99 -5.19 -7.04
N ASP A 122 -13.36 -6.48 -6.96
CA ASP A 122 -14.55 -7.07 -7.57
C ASP A 122 -15.75 -7.02 -6.59
N LEU A 123 -15.46 -7.11 -5.29
CA LEU A 123 -16.21 -6.28 -4.34
C LEU A 123 -15.97 -4.86 -4.82
N SER A 124 -17.02 -4.15 -5.23
CA SER A 124 -16.87 -2.74 -5.59
C SER A 124 -16.18 -2.06 -4.42
N LEU A 125 -14.86 -1.81 -4.51
CA LEU A 125 -14.18 -1.00 -3.50
C LEU A 125 -15.09 0.18 -3.34
N SER A 126 -15.59 0.41 -2.12
CA SER A 126 -16.29 1.65 -1.89
C SER A 126 -15.35 2.73 -2.40
N ARG A 127 -15.88 3.73 -3.11
CA ARG A 127 -15.07 4.82 -3.66
C ARG A 127 -14.03 5.32 -2.66
N GLY A 128 -14.38 5.35 -1.37
CA GLY A 128 -13.49 5.66 -0.26
C GLY A 128 -12.25 4.77 -0.10
N ALA A 129 -12.36 3.44 -0.27
CA ALA A 129 -11.21 2.56 -0.14
C ALA A 129 -10.21 2.75 -1.31
N TYR A 130 -10.69 2.98 -2.52
CA TYR A 130 -9.81 3.37 -3.63
C TYR A 130 -9.17 4.74 -3.38
N ASP A 131 -9.96 5.72 -2.94
CA ASP A 131 -9.47 7.07 -2.60
C ASP A 131 -8.41 7.00 -1.49
N GLU A 132 -8.54 6.09 -0.53
CA GLU A 132 -7.55 5.83 0.53
C GLU A 132 -6.25 5.21 0.02
N VAL A 133 -6.30 4.27 -0.93
CA VAL A 133 -5.08 3.73 -1.55
C VAL A 133 -4.35 4.82 -2.34
N VAL A 134 -5.09 5.62 -3.11
CA VAL A 134 -4.52 6.75 -3.86
C VAL A 134 -3.89 7.76 -2.89
N HIS A 135 -4.60 8.14 -1.83
CA HIS A 135 -4.10 9.06 -0.82
C HIS A 135 -2.87 8.52 -0.10
N GLY A 136 -2.89 7.23 0.28
CA GLY A 136 -1.76 6.57 0.92
C GLY A 136 -0.54 6.55 0.02
N TYR A 137 -0.69 6.17 -1.25
CA TYR A 137 0.41 6.15 -2.21
C TYR A 137 0.95 7.57 -2.50
N ALA A 138 0.08 8.56 -2.66
CA ALA A 138 0.48 9.96 -2.82
C ALA A 138 1.24 10.48 -1.59
N SER A 139 0.82 10.08 -0.39
CA SER A 139 1.50 10.47 0.86
C SER A 139 2.92 9.89 0.94
N LEU A 140 3.19 8.70 0.37
CA LEU A 140 4.56 8.16 0.30
C LEU A 140 5.49 9.07 -0.51
N TRP A 141 4.98 9.66 -1.60
CA TRP A 141 5.75 10.61 -2.40
C TRP A 141 6.03 11.90 -1.62
N LEU A 142 5.00 12.46 -0.97
CA LEU A 142 5.14 13.69 -0.18
C LEU A 142 6.10 13.50 1.01
N ASP A 143 5.93 12.42 1.79
CA ASP A 143 6.81 12.07 2.92
C ASP A 143 8.27 11.95 2.45
N SER A 144 8.49 11.26 1.34
CA SER A 144 9.85 11.03 0.81
C SER A 144 10.51 12.36 0.40
N ILE A 145 9.73 13.26 -0.18
CA ILE A 145 10.20 14.57 -0.67
C ILE A 145 10.52 15.50 0.50
N ASP A 146 9.68 15.55 1.51
CA ASP A 146 9.91 16.33 2.74
C ASP A 146 11.13 15.82 3.52
N THR A 147 11.32 14.49 3.57
CA THR A 147 12.40 13.88 4.34
C THR A 147 13.77 13.98 3.66
N LEU A 148 13.81 13.96 2.33
CA LEU A 148 15.06 13.85 1.56
C LEU A 148 15.50 15.15 0.89
N GLY A 149 14.78 16.26 1.10
CA GLY A 149 15.23 17.58 0.66
C GLY A 149 14.85 17.97 -0.78
N GLY A 150 13.80 17.34 -1.34
CA GLY A 150 13.03 17.90 -2.46
C GLY A 150 13.39 17.42 -3.87
N LEU A 151 12.45 16.72 -4.51
CA LEU A 151 12.26 16.82 -5.97
C LEU A 151 11.36 18.04 -6.25
N PRO A 152 11.65 18.87 -7.26
CA PRO A 152 10.72 19.91 -7.67
C PRO A 152 9.53 19.28 -8.41
N ILE A 153 8.55 18.75 -7.68
CA ILE A 153 7.27 18.23 -8.22
C ILE A 153 6.32 19.33 -8.73
N GLY A 154 6.83 20.57 -8.81
CA GLY A 154 6.08 21.76 -9.22
C GLY A 154 5.54 22.55 -8.02
N PRO A 155 4.80 23.64 -8.28
CA PRO A 155 4.34 24.57 -7.25
C PRO A 155 3.24 24.02 -6.33
N ARG A 156 2.68 22.84 -6.65
CA ARG A 156 1.60 22.18 -5.91
C ARG A 156 1.89 20.68 -5.77
N PRO A 157 2.81 20.30 -4.87
CA PRO A 157 3.32 18.93 -4.76
C PRO A 157 2.22 17.90 -4.50
N GLU A 158 1.18 18.26 -3.75
CA GLU A 158 0.06 17.38 -3.39
C GLU A 158 -0.78 17.00 -4.61
N LEU A 159 -1.00 17.95 -5.53
CA LEU A 159 -1.74 17.69 -6.77
C LEU A 159 -0.95 16.77 -7.68
N THR A 160 0.36 17.00 -7.81
CA THR A 160 1.25 16.17 -8.62
C THR A 160 1.33 14.75 -8.06
N ALA A 161 1.53 14.60 -6.75
CA ALA A 161 1.59 13.30 -6.09
C ALA A 161 0.28 12.52 -6.25
N THR A 162 -0.86 13.20 -6.09
CA THR A 162 -2.19 12.59 -6.29
C THR A 162 -2.39 12.15 -7.74
N PHE A 163 -1.98 12.97 -8.71
CA PHE A 163 -2.07 12.64 -10.14
C PHE A 163 -1.22 11.42 -10.49
N VAL A 164 0.05 11.41 -10.07
CA VAL A 164 0.99 10.29 -10.29
C VAL A 164 0.46 9.00 -9.66
N ALA A 165 0.02 9.08 -8.40
CA ALA A 165 -0.51 7.93 -7.67
C ALA A 165 -1.78 7.37 -8.31
N GLY A 166 -2.76 8.23 -8.59
CA GLY A 166 -4.02 7.83 -9.20
C GLY A 166 -3.86 7.28 -10.61
N GLY A 167 -3.02 7.91 -11.44
CA GLY A 167 -2.73 7.46 -12.80
C GLY A 167 -2.10 6.07 -12.83
N ALA A 168 -1.05 5.86 -12.02
CA ALA A 168 -0.36 4.57 -11.93
C ALA A 168 -1.27 3.44 -11.47
N LEU A 169 -1.97 3.63 -10.33
CA LEU A 169 -2.89 2.62 -9.79
C LEU A 169 -4.03 2.29 -10.76
N THR A 170 -4.54 3.29 -11.48
CA THR A 170 -5.62 3.11 -12.47
C THR A 170 -5.17 2.31 -13.67
N LEU A 171 -4.02 2.66 -14.25
CA LEU A 171 -3.51 2.00 -15.45
C LEU A 171 -3.11 0.55 -15.13
N ILE A 172 -2.35 0.33 -14.06
CA ILE A 172 -1.97 -1.02 -13.62
C ILE A 172 -3.22 -1.84 -13.32
N GLY A 173 -4.15 -1.31 -12.52
CA GLY A 173 -5.39 -2.01 -12.20
C GLY A 173 -6.26 -2.33 -13.43
N SER A 174 -6.27 -1.47 -14.45
CA SER A 174 -7.02 -1.69 -15.69
C SER A 174 -6.38 -2.75 -16.59
N THR A 175 -5.05 -2.78 -16.66
CA THR A 175 -4.30 -3.81 -17.38
C THR A 175 -4.48 -5.18 -16.74
N LEU A 176 -4.38 -5.28 -15.41
CA LEU A 176 -4.58 -6.54 -14.69
C LEU A 176 -6.01 -7.10 -14.85
N LYS A 177 -7.01 -6.22 -15.00
CA LYS A 177 -8.40 -6.59 -15.31
C LYS A 177 -8.64 -6.94 -16.78
N GLY A 178 -7.62 -6.90 -17.64
CA GLY A 178 -7.73 -7.14 -19.08
C GLY A 178 -8.54 -6.06 -19.83
N ARG A 179 -8.77 -4.89 -19.22
CA ARG A 179 -9.47 -3.77 -19.87
C ARG A 179 -8.56 -2.99 -20.83
N VAL A 180 -7.26 -3.02 -20.56
CA VAL A 180 -6.20 -2.49 -21.41
C VAL A 180 -5.28 -3.65 -21.77
N SER A 181 -5.00 -3.81 -23.06
CA SER A 181 -4.10 -4.86 -23.55
C SER A 181 -2.74 -4.24 -23.90
N VAL A 182 -1.81 -4.33 -22.96
CA VAL A 182 -0.43 -3.82 -23.07
C VAL A 182 0.49 -4.78 -22.32
N SER A 183 1.75 -4.91 -22.73
CA SER A 183 2.71 -5.71 -21.98
C SER A 183 3.12 -5.02 -20.67
N ASP A 184 3.63 -5.78 -19.71
CA ASP A 184 4.14 -5.23 -18.44
C ASP A 184 5.26 -4.20 -18.68
N GLU A 185 6.14 -4.48 -19.64
CA GLU A 185 7.26 -3.60 -20.01
C GLU A 185 6.76 -2.30 -20.65
N ASP A 186 5.88 -2.39 -21.66
CA ASP A 186 5.30 -1.22 -22.32
C ASP A 186 4.49 -0.35 -21.34
N LEU A 187 3.81 -0.98 -20.37
CA LEU A 187 3.06 -0.27 -19.33
C LEU A 187 4.00 0.54 -18.42
N VAL A 188 5.08 -0.06 -17.95
CA VAL A 188 6.07 0.61 -17.10
C VAL A 188 6.76 1.74 -17.86
N ASP A 189 7.09 1.51 -19.13
CA ASP A 189 7.65 2.54 -20.01
C ASP A 189 6.70 3.74 -20.16
N GLU A 190 5.42 3.48 -20.41
CA GLU A 190 4.43 4.54 -20.59
C GLU A 190 4.17 5.28 -19.28
N LEU A 191 4.07 4.58 -18.14
CA LEU A 191 3.96 5.21 -16.82
C LEU A 191 5.15 6.13 -16.52
N THR A 192 6.36 5.70 -16.90
CA THR A 192 7.58 6.51 -16.75
C THR A 192 7.53 7.74 -17.64
N ARG A 193 7.03 7.63 -18.88
CA ARG A 193 6.86 8.77 -19.81
C ARG A 193 5.80 9.77 -19.34
N LEU A 194 4.77 9.30 -18.65
CA LEU A 194 3.68 10.14 -18.12
C LEU A 194 4.07 10.90 -16.84
N LEU A 195 5.24 10.63 -16.27
CA LEU A 195 5.73 11.43 -15.17
C LEU A 195 6.00 12.88 -15.62
N PRO A 196 5.63 13.88 -14.80
CA PRO A 196 6.00 15.27 -15.03
C PRO A 196 7.50 15.42 -15.31
N ALA A 197 7.87 16.22 -16.33
CA ALA A 197 9.28 16.49 -16.63
C ALA A 197 10.04 17.06 -15.42
N THR A 198 9.37 17.83 -14.56
CA THR A 198 9.96 18.37 -13.33
C THR A 198 10.38 17.28 -12.33
N LEU A 199 9.80 16.07 -12.44
CA LEU A 199 10.23 14.90 -11.68
C LEU A 199 11.43 14.21 -12.30
N LEU A 200 11.66 14.30 -13.61
CA LEU A 200 12.68 13.50 -14.30
C LEU A 200 13.92 14.31 -14.71
N GLU A 201 13.77 15.61 -14.90
CA GLU A 201 14.81 16.47 -15.42
C GLU A 201 15.41 17.34 -14.31
N THR A 202 16.70 17.64 -14.43
CA THR A 202 17.34 18.72 -13.68
C THR A 202 16.77 20.04 -14.19
N GLN A 203 16.10 20.81 -13.33
CA GLN A 203 15.78 22.19 -13.68
C GLN A 203 17.10 22.94 -13.86
N PHE A 204 17.42 23.29 -15.10
CA PHE A 204 18.41 24.32 -15.36
C PHE A 204 17.80 25.65 -14.89
N CYS A 205 18.23 26.12 -13.71
CA CYS A 205 18.17 27.53 -13.37
C CYS A 205 19.33 28.26 -14.06
#